data_AF-A0A430JHD9-F1
#
_entry.id   AF-A0A430JHD9-F1
#
_cell.length_a   1.000
_cell.length_b   1.000
_cell.length_c   1.000
_cell.angle_alpha   90.00
_cell.angle_beta   90.00
_cell.angle_gamma   90.00
#
_symmetry.space_group_name_H-M   'P 1'
#
loop_
_entity.id
_entity.type
_entity.pdbx_description
1 polymer ?
#
loop_
_entity_poly.entity_id
_entity_poly.type
_entity_poly.pdbx_seq_one_letter_code
_entity_poly.pdbx_strand_id
1 'polypeptide(L)'
;MMDWFLAHRYTVGIVIGVVLGIAARLNMLRTDYRQYPTYPHGKIIHISLGVIAAGLGAVAVPALLEKNYTAVTFLTLAAQQFRDVRNMERQSLSKVDEQELVPRGATYIEGIAMVFEGRNYLVILTAFLASLFSIVFPWYWGIAAGAASILVSNHFKSGSNLAEVADIEPVPIRLEGPDVYVGPVYIMNVGLEDSRQKIMQHGQGFLLKPKNRNARVTLSHVGQRQAIMHDISTLFGAYRDEGEPSLRQMAKLDMDSGTVGLLLLLQEKDEAKTLTALHRIPVLESAVRMPSEAGVNARKGS
;
A
#
# COMPACT_ATOMS: atom_id res chain seq x y z
N MET A 1 -37.75 -9.41 -26.48
CA MET A 1 -36.46 -9.41 -25.75
C MET A 1 -36.53 -8.56 -24.49
N MET A 2 -37.03 -7.31 -24.56
CA MET A 2 -37.21 -6.45 -23.37
C MET A 2 -38.16 -7.06 -22.32
N ASP A 3 -39.26 -7.70 -22.73
CA ASP A 3 -40.22 -8.32 -21.80
C ASP A 3 -39.63 -9.49 -21.00
N TRP A 4 -38.68 -10.23 -21.57
CA TRP A 4 -37.97 -11.30 -20.87
C TRP A 4 -37.06 -10.74 -19.78
N PHE A 5 -36.35 -9.64 -20.07
CA PHE A 5 -35.54 -8.91 -19.08
C PHE A 5 -36.40 -8.31 -17.96
N LEU A 6 -37.62 -7.85 -18.29
CA LEU A 6 -38.58 -7.36 -17.31
C LEU A 6 -39.10 -8.47 -16.39
N ALA A 7 -39.37 -9.66 -16.93
CA ALA A 7 -39.83 -10.82 -16.16
C ALA A 7 -38.73 -11.42 -15.26
N HIS A 8 -37.46 -11.28 -15.64
CA HIS A 8 -36.31 -11.86 -14.91
C HIS A 8 -35.37 -10.79 -14.34
N ARG A 9 -35.91 -9.61 -13.98
CA ARG A 9 -35.12 -8.44 -13.51
C ARG A 9 -34.13 -8.79 -12.40
N TYR A 10 -34.53 -9.63 -11.44
CA TYR A 10 -33.64 -10.05 -10.35
C TYR A 10 -32.48 -10.91 -10.83
N THR A 11 -32.74 -11.94 -11.64
CA THR A 11 -31.68 -12.80 -12.21
C THR A 11 -30.71 -11.98 -13.06
N VAL A 12 -31.24 -11.10 -13.90
CA VAL A 12 -30.45 -10.22 -14.77
C VAL A 12 -29.59 -9.29 -13.94
N GLY A 13 -30.15 -8.65 -12.91
CA GLY A 13 -29.42 -7.76 -12.02
C GLY A 13 -28.33 -8.48 -11.23
N ILE A 14 -28.60 -9.68 -10.72
CA ILE A 14 -27.59 -10.50 -10.04
C ILE A 14 -26.43 -10.83 -11.00
N VAL A 15 -26.72 -11.30 -12.22
CA VAL A 15 -25.69 -11.66 -13.18
C VAL A 15 -24.84 -10.45 -13.57
N ILE A 16 -25.45 -9.31 -13.85
CA ILE A 16 -24.73 -8.06 -14.16
C ILE A 16 -23.86 -7.64 -12.96
N GLY A 17 -24.41 -7.70 -11.75
CA GLY A 17 -23.69 -7.39 -10.51
C GLY A 17 -22.46 -8.28 -10.30
N VAL A 18 -22.63 -9.59 -10.44
CA VAL A 18 -21.53 -10.57 -10.28
C VAL A 18 -20.44 -10.34 -11.32
N VAL A 19 -20.82 -10.20 -12.60
CA VAL A 19 -19.86 -9.99 -13.69
C VAL A 19 -19.05 -8.71 -13.48
N LEU A 20 -19.70 -7.60 -13.12
CA LEU A 20 -19.01 -6.33 -12.90
C LEU A 20 -18.20 -6.32 -11.60
N GLY A 21 -18.63 -7.02 -10.56
CA GLY A 21 -17.83 -7.23 -9.35
C GLY A 21 -16.56 -8.05 -9.63
N ILE A 22 -16.66 -9.13 -10.40
CA ILE A 22 -15.51 -9.93 -10.84
C ILE A 22 -14.59 -9.08 -11.73
N ALA A 23 -15.14 -8.32 -12.67
CA ALA A 23 -14.37 -7.41 -13.51
C ALA A 23 -13.61 -6.37 -12.67
N ALA A 24 -14.25 -5.82 -11.63
CA ALA A 24 -13.61 -4.93 -10.66
C ALA A 24 -12.44 -5.64 -9.96
N ARG A 25 -12.65 -6.89 -9.50
CA ARG A 25 -11.58 -7.67 -8.86
C ARG A 25 -10.38 -7.86 -9.77
N LEU A 26 -10.61 -8.31 -11.01
CA LEU A 26 -9.55 -8.54 -11.99
C LEU A 26 -8.82 -7.24 -12.33
N ASN A 27 -9.53 -6.13 -12.42
CA ASN A 27 -8.95 -4.81 -12.62
C ASN A 27 -8.07 -4.35 -11.42
N MET A 28 -8.42 -4.75 -10.19
CA MET A 28 -7.65 -4.48 -8.97
C MET A 28 -6.47 -5.45 -8.75
N LEU A 29 -6.47 -6.61 -9.42
CA LEU A 29 -5.49 -7.66 -9.22
C LEU A 29 -4.24 -7.42 -10.08
N ARG A 30 -3.36 -6.53 -9.62
CA ARG A 30 -2.02 -6.33 -10.20
C ARG A 30 -0.95 -6.84 -9.24
N THR A 31 -0.02 -7.62 -9.78
CA THR A 31 1.21 -8.02 -9.07
C THR A 31 2.32 -7.08 -9.48
N ASP A 32 3.09 -6.62 -8.50
CA ASP A 32 4.24 -5.73 -8.69
C ASP A 32 5.55 -6.43 -8.30
N TYR A 33 6.70 -5.76 -8.44
CA TYR A 33 8.04 -6.24 -8.06
C TYR A 33 8.13 -6.69 -6.59
N ARG A 34 7.22 -6.20 -5.75
CA ARG A 34 7.06 -6.59 -4.35
C ARG A 34 6.57 -8.03 -4.17
N GLN A 35 6.26 -8.74 -5.26
CA GLN A 35 5.78 -10.14 -5.29
C GLN A 35 4.49 -10.40 -4.51
N TYR A 36 3.64 -9.37 -4.33
CA TYR A 36 2.32 -9.52 -3.71
C TYR A 36 1.18 -9.09 -4.66
N PRO A 37 0.10 -9.88 -4.76
CA PRO A 37 -0.06 -11.20 -4.12
C PRO A 37 0.87 -12.27 -4.72
N THR A 38 1.27 -13.23 -3.89
CA THR A 38 2.23 -14.28 -4.25
C THR A 38 1.75 -15.07 -5.47
N TYR A 39 2.60 -15.23 -6.47
CA TYR A 39 2.26 -15.95 -7.69
C TYR A 39 2.55 -17.46 -7.54
N PRO A 40 1.69 -18.38 -8.04
CA PRO A 40 0.36 -18.16 -8.61
C PRO A 40 -0.77 -18.29 -7.56
N HIS A 41 -0.53 -18.97 -6.44
CA HIS A 41 -1.58 -19.37 -5.50
C HIS A 41 -2.27 -18.19 -4.81
N GLY A 42 -1.54 -17.13 -4.46
CA GLY A 42 -2.12 -15.91 -3.88
C GLY A 42 -3.11 -15.23 -4.84
N LYS A 43 -2.83 -15.21 -6.15
CA LYS A 43 -3.79 -14.69 -7.14
C LYS A 43 -5.09 -15.48 -7.15
N ILE A 44 -5.00 -16.82 -7.11
CA ILE A 44 -6.17 -17.69 -7.11
C ILE A 44 -7.03 -17.43 -5.89
N ILE A 45 -6.43 -17.39 -4.69
CA ILE A 45 -7.13 -17.09 -3.43
C ILE A 45 -7.89 -15.77 -3.54
N HIS A 46 -7.22 -14.73 -4.03
CA HIS A 46 -7.82 -13.42 -4.18
C HIS A 46 -8.93 -13.35 -5.23
N ILE A 47 -8.81 -14.06 -6.35
CA ILE A 47 -9.89 -14.14 -7.35
C ILE A 47 -11.10 -14.84 -6.74
N SER A 48 -10.90 -15.98 -6.08
CA SER A 48 -11.98 -16.73 -5.41
C SER A 48 -12.72 -15.88 -4.39
N LEU A 49 -12.01 -15.15 -3.53
CA LEU A 49 -12.60 -14.22 -2.56
C LEU A 49 -13.36 -13.07 -3.25
N GLY A 50 -12.85 -12.59 -4.39
CA GLY A 50 -13.54 -11.56 -5.18
C GLY A 50 -14.84 -12.07 -5.82
N VAL A 51 -14.88 -13.33 -6.28
CA VAL A 51 -16.12 -13.95 -6.78
C VAL A 51 -17.16 -14.05 -5.66
N ILE A 52 -16.74 -14.47 -4.46
CA ILE A 52 -17.62 -14.53 -3.27
C ILE A 52 -18.14 -13.14 -2.93
N ALA A 53 -17.26 -12.13 -2.87
CA ALA A 53 -17.61 -10.74 -2.62
C ALA A 53 -18.61 -10.20 -3.65
N ALA A 54 -18.38 -10.47 -4.94
CA ALA A 54 -19.28 -10.05 -6.01
C ALA A 54 -20.67 -10.70 -5.89
N GLY A 55 -20.72 -12.01 -5.58
CA GLY A 55 -21.96 -12.74 -5.31
C GLY A 55 -22.77 -12.13 -4.18
N LEU A 56 -22.11 -11.88 -3.04
CA LEU A 56 -22.75 -11.28 -1.86
C LEU A 56 -23.31 -9.89 -2.15
N GLY A 57 -22.52 -9.01 -2.79
CA GLY A 57 -22.98 -7.68 -3.16
C GLY A 57 -24.17 -7.69 -4.11
N ALA A 58 -24.14 -8.57 -5.12
CA ALA A 58 -25.20 -8.67 -6.12
C ALA A 58 -26.53 -9.22 -5.55
N VAL A 59 -26.45 -10.24 -4.70
CA VAL A 59 -27.63 -10.91 -4.08
C VAL A 59 -28.23 -10.10 -2.93
N ALA A 60 -27.45 -9.23 -2.27
CA ALA A 60 -27.95 -8.37 -1.20
C ALA A 60 -29.10 -7.46 -1.66
N VAL A 61 -29.08 -7.00 -2.92
CA VAL A 61 -30.09 -6.10 -3.47
C VAL A 61 -31.49 -6.74 -3.50
N PRO A 62 -31.75 -7.85 -4.22
CA PRO A 62 -33.08 -8.45 -4.26
C PRO A 62 -33.55 -8.88 -2.85
N ALA A 63 -32.63 -9.36 -2.01
CA ALA A 63 -33.00 -9.78 -0.66
C ALA A 63 -33.48 -8.60 0.22
N LEU A 64 -32.88 -7.42 0.09
CA LEU A 64 -33.33 -6.20 0.77
C LEU A 64 -34.65 -5.68 0.18
N LEU A 65 -34.83 -5.72 -1.13
CA LEU A 65 -36.08 -5.30 -1.79
C LEU A 65 -37.26 -6.20 -1.40
N GLU A 66 -37.03 -7.49 -1.24
CA GLU A 66 -38.03 -8.47 -0.77
C GLU A 66 -38.20 -8.47 0.76
N LYS A 67 -37.53 -7.56 1.48
CA LYS A 67 -37.58 -7.46 2.95
C LYS A 67 -37.15 -8.76 3.66
N ASN A 68 -36.29 -9.55 3.02
CA ASN A 68 -35.67 -10.70 3.63
C ASN A 68 -34.47 -10.24 4.48
N TYR A 69 -34.76 -9.76 5.68
CA TYR A 69 -33.73 -9.23 6.60
C TYR A 69 -32.74 -10.30 7.09
N THR A 70 -33.02 -11.59 6.87
CA THR A 70 -32.02 -12.65 7.07
C THR A 70 -30.78 -12.43 6.19
N ALA A 71 -30.90 -11.70 5.07
CA ALA A 71 -29.74 -11.31 4.25
C ALA A 71 -28.67 -10.49 5.01
N VAL A 72 -29.06 -9.76 6.05
CA VAL A 72 -28.13 -8.98 6.88
C VAL A 72 -27.14 -9.89 7.62
N THR A 73 -27.54 -11.11 7.97
CA THR A 73 -26.62 -12.07 8.60
C THR A 73 -25.56 -12.55 7.61
N PHE A 74 -25.91 -12.79 6.34
CA PHE A 74 -24.94 -13.13 5.30
C PHE A 74 -23.96 -12.00 5.00
N LEU A 75 -24.41 -10.74 5.03
CA LEU A 75 -23.53 -9.58 4.93
C LEU A 75 -22.58 -9.48 6.13
N THR A 76 -23.04 -9.84 7.32
CA THR A 76 -22.20 -9.86 8.53
C THR A 76 -21.13 -10.96 8.45
N LEU A 77 -21.50 -12.17 8.01
CA LEU A 77 -20.56 -13.27 7.75
C LEU A 77 -19.52 -12.89 6.68
N ALA A 78 -19.93 -12.17 5.64
CA ALA A 78 -19.03 -11.64 4.63
C ALA A 78 -18.00 -10.66 5.20
N ALA A 79 -18.44 -9.73 6.06
CA ALA A 79 -17.54 -8.79 6.71
C ALA A 79 -16.49 -9.51 7.58
N GLN A 80 -16.88 -10.58 8.27
CA GLN A 80 -15.95 -11.43 9.02
C GLN A 80 -14.91 -12.09 8.09
N GLN A 81 -15.35 -12.65 6.96
CA GLN A 81 -14.45 -13.26 5.98
C GLN A 81 -13.37 -12.28 5.48
N PHE A 82 -13.70 -11.01 5.21
CA PHE A 82 -12.66 -10.07 4.75
C PHE A 82 -11.69 -9.66 5.85
N ARG A 83 -12.15 -9.56 7.10
CA ARG A 83 -11.27 -9.36 8.24
C ARG A 83 -10.31 -10.55 8.41
N ASP A 84 -10.81 -11.77 8.20
CA ASP A 84 -9.96 -12.97 8.24
C ASP A 84 -8.95 -13.00 7.10
N VAL A 85 -9.33 -12.53 5.90
CA VAL A 85 -8.39 -12.32 4.78
C VAL A 85 -7.29 -11.33 5.17
N ARG A 86 -7.62 -10.19 5.77
CA ARG A 86 -6.61 -9.24 6.27
C ARG A 86 -5.68 -9.89 7.29
N ASN A 87 -6.22 -10.65 8.23
CA ASN A 87 -5.43 -11.34 9.24
C ASN A 87 -4.48 -12.36 8.62
N MET A 88 -4.97 -13.15 7.66
CA MET A 88 -4.20 -14.13 6.91
C MET A 88 -3.07 -13.45 6.13
N GLU A 89 -3.36 -12.38 5.37
CA GLU A 89 -2.34 -11.63 4.62
C GLU A 89 -1.27 -11.06 5.55
N ARG A 90 -1.69 -10.40 6.63
CA ARG A 90 -0.77 -9.82 7.62
C ARG A 90 0.13 -10.88 8.26
N GLN A 91 -0.41 -12.03 8.63
CA GLN A 91 0.35 -13.14 9.21
C GLN A 91 1.33 -13.74 8.21
N SER A 92 0.89 -14.00 6.98
CA SER A 92 1.73 -14.53 5.91
C SER A 92 2.88 -13.57 5.59
N LEU A 93 2.57 -12.30 5.40
CA LEU A 93 3.57 -11.25 5.15
C LEU A 93 4.56 -11.14 6.30
N SER A 94 4.10 -11.14 7.54
CA SER A 94 4.99 -11.07 8.71
C SER A 94 5.96 -12.25 8.76
N LYS A 95 5.50 -13.45 8.38
CA LYS A 95 6.35 -14.65 8.35
C LYS A 95 7.39 -14.61 7.24
N VAL A 96 7.05 -14.07 6.08
CA VAL A 96 8.03 -13.84 5.01
C VAL A 96 9.03 -12.76 5.42
N ASP A 97 8.56 -11.69 6.06
CA ASP A 97 9.39 -10.56 6.48
C ASP A 97 10.47 -10.93 7.51
N GLU A 98 10.21 -11.95 8.33
CA GLU A 98 11.19 -12.52 9.28
C GLU A 98 12.45 -13.07 8.59
N GLN A 99 12.37 -13.40 7.30
CA GLN A 99 13.47 -13.99 6.51
C GLN A 99 14.14 -12.98 5.56
N GLU A 100 13.70 -11.73 5.55
CA GLU A 100 14.26 -10.68 4.69
C GLU A 100 15.47 -10.01 5.33
N LEU A 101 16.55 -9.80 4.56
CA LEU A 101 17.74 -9.07 5.03
C LEU A 101 17.43 -7.62 5.44
N VAL A 102 16.46 -7.02 4.75
CA VAL A 102 15.90 -5.70 5.07
C VAL A 102 14.37 -5.87 5.14
N PRO A 103 13.78 -5.97 6.35
CA PRO A 103 12.35 -6.23 6.51
C PRO A 103 11.49 -5.03 6.07
N ARG A 104 10.25 -5.29 5.64
CA ARG A 104 9.21 -4.28 5.35
C ARG A 104 8.82 -3.51 6.62
N GLY A 105 8.72 -4.24 7.73
CA GLY A 105 8.24 -3.74 9.01
C GLY A 105 6.70 -3.74 9.12
N ALA A 106 6.23 -3.79 10.37
CA ALA A 106 4.81 -4.00 10.70
C ALA A 106 3.86 -2.95 10.07
N THR A 107 4.27 -1.68 10.04
CA THR A 107 3.47 -0.58 9.47
C THR A 107 3.19 -0.78 7.99
N TYR A 108 4.17 -1.29 7.26
CA TYR A 108 4.05 -1.54 5.84
C TYR A 108 3.17 -2.77 5.60
N ILE A 109 3.43 -3.87 6.32
CA ILE A 109 2.62 -5.07 6.26
C ILE A 109 1.14 -4.78 6.55
N GLU A 110 0.87 -3.96 7.58
CA GLU A 110 -0.49 -3.53 7.91
C GLU A 110 -1.15 -2.75 6.77
N GLY A 111 -0.41 -1.83 6.13
CA GLY A 111 -0.88 -1.09 4.96
C GLY A 111 -1.27 -2.02 3.81
N ILE A 112 -0.44 -3.01 3.50
CA ILE A 112 -0.74 -4.02 2.47
C ILE A 112 -2.01 -4.80 2.84
N ALA A 113 -2.13 -5.25 4.09
CA ALA A 113 -3.25 -6.04 4.56
C ALA A 113 -4.59 -5.25 4.54
N MET A 114 -4.57 -3.97 4.92
CA MET A 114 -5.71 -3.07 4.81
C MET A 114 -6.16 -2.85 3.37
N VAL A 115 -5.22 -2.70 2.42
CA VAL A 115 -5.55 -2.57 1.00
C VAL A 115 -6.24 -3.84 0.47
N PHE A 116 -5.82 -5.04 0.90
CA PHE A 116 -6.49 -6.28 0.50
C PHE A 116 -7.92 -6.39 1.03
N GLU A 117 -8.15 -5.97 2.28
CA GLU A 117 -9.49 -5.86 2.87
C GLU A 117 -10.35 -4.86 2.06
N GLY A 118 -9.80 -3.65 1.85
CA GLY A 118 -10.45 -2.55 1.13
C GLY A 118 -10.89 -2.93 -0.29
N ARG A 119 -10.04 -3.65 -1.03
CA ARG A 119 -10.37 -4.12 -2.39
C ARG A 119 -11.59 -5.04 -2.41
N ASN A 120 -11.82 -5.85 -1.38
CA ASN A 120 -13.00 -6.70 -1.33
C ASN A 120 -14.28 -5.87 -1.07
N TYR A 121 -14.19 -4.82 -0.24
CA TYR A 121 -15.32 -3.89 -0.06
C TYR A 121 -15.68 -3.15 -1.36
N LEU A 122 -14.68 -2.74 -2.16
CA LEU A 122 -14.93 -2.12 -3.47
C LEU A 122 -15.60 -3.08 -4.47
N VAL A 123 -15.27 -4.37 -4.42
CA VAL A 123 -15.94 -5.41 -5.23
C VAL A 123 -17.41 -5.55 -4.83
N ILE A 124 -17.70 -5.62 -3.52
CA ILE A 124 -19.08 -5.66 -3.02
C ILE A 124 -19.86 -4.44 -3.49
N LEU A 125 -19.30 -3.24 -3.27
CA LEU A 125 -19.97 -1.99 -3.63
C LEU A 125 -20.27 -1.94 -5.14
N THR A 126 -19.31 -2.34 -5.97
CA THR A 126 -19.48 -2.40 -7.42
C THR A 126 -20.60 -3.37 -7.81
N ALA A 127 -20.59 -4.58 -7.26
CA ALA A 127 -21.60 -5.59 -7.56
C ALA A 127 -23.00 -5.19 -7.06
N PHE A 128 -23.06 -4.57 -5.87
CA PHE A 128 -24.28 -4.04 -5.28
C PHE A 128 -24.88 -2.93 -6.14
N LEU A 129 -24.10 -1.92 -6.51
CA LEU A 129 -24.59 -0.80 -7.34
C LEU A 129 -25.01 -1.28 -8.73
N ALA A 130 -24.23 -2.16 -9.35
CA ALA A 130 -24.58 -2.76 -10.63
C ALA A 130 -25.90 -3.55 -10.56
N SER A 131 -26.10 -4.36 -9.52
CA SER A 131 -27.35 -5.11 -9.30
C SER A 131 -28.53 -4.19 -9.01
N LEU A 132 -28.35 -3.21 -8.12
CA LEU A 132 -29.38 -2.23 -7.73
C LEU A 132 -29.91 -1.47 -8.93
N PHE A 133 -29.02 -0.88 -9.73
CA PHE A 133 -29.43 -0.10 -10.88
C PHE A 133 -29.99 -0.98 -12.00
N SER A 134 -29.57 -2.25 -12.11
CA SER A 134 -30.17 -3.19 -13.07
C SER A 134 -31.60 -3.61 -12.71
N ILE A 135 -31.94 -3.62 -11.42
CA ILE A 135 -33.24 -4.07 -10.91
C ILE A 135 -34.24 -2.91 -10.84
N VAL A 136 -33.81 -1.76 -10.33
CA VAL A 136 -34.66 -0.58 -10.13
C VAL A 136 -34.89 0.18 -11.44
N PHE A 137 -33.86 0.28 -12.28
CA PHE A 137 -33.91 0.93 -13.58
C PHE A 137 -33.78 -0.11 -14.70
N PRO A 138 -33.89 0.29 -15.98
CA PRO A 138 -33.53 -0.60 -17.08
C PRO A 138 -32.10 -1.15 -16.94
N TRP A 139 -31.90 -2.42 -17.28
CA TRP A 139 -30.67 -3.20 -17.03
C TRP A 139 -29.35 -2.50 -17.44
N TYR A 140 -29.36 -1.70 -18.51
CA TYR A 140 -28.17 -0.99 -18.99
C TYR A 140 -27.66 0.08 -18.00
N TRP A 141 -28.53 0.61 -17.13
CA TRP A 141 -28.10 1.52 -16.06
C TRP A 141 -27.24 0.81 -15.01
N GLY A 142 -27.46 -0.49 -14.78
CA GLY A 142 -26.57 -1.28 -13.93
C GLY A 142 -25.17 -1.43 -14.50
N ILE A 143 -25.06 -1.57 -15.83
CA ILE A 143 -23.76 -1.57 -16.51
C ILE A 143 -23.06 -0.23 -16.35
N ALA A 144 -23.78 0.87 -16.58
CA ALA A 144 -23.23 2.22 -16.39
C ALA A 144 -22.76 2.45 -14.94
N ALA A 145 -23.57 2.06 -13.94
CA ALA A 145 -23.25 2.20 -12.52
C ALA A 145 -22.03 1.35 -12.11
N GLY A 146 -21.96 0.09 -12.56
CA GLY A 146 -20.82 -0.78 -12.29
C GLY A 146 -19.54 -0.29 -12.97
N ALA A 147 -19.61 0.16 -14.22
CA ALA A 147 -18.47 0.76 -14.92
C ALA A 147 -17.97 2.03 -14.20
N ALA A 148 -18.89 2.91 -13.79
CA ALA A 148 -18.55 4.09 -12.98
C ALA A 148 -17.89 3.71 -11.65
N SER A 149 -18.40 2.68 -10.97
CA SER A 149 -17.82 2.18 -9.71
C SER A 149 -16.40 1.65 -9.90
N ILE A 150 -16.11 0.97 -11.02
CA ILE A 150 -14.75 0.52 -11.35
C ILE A 150 -13.81 1.72 -11.59
N LEU A 151 -14.28 2.77 -12.26
CA LEU A 151 -13.49 4.00 -12.46
C LEU A 151 -13.19 4.70 -11.14
N VAL A 152 -14.19 4.82 -10.26
CA VAL A 152 -14.03 5.37 -8.91
C VAL A 152 -13.07 4.52 -8.08
N SER A 153 -13.19 3.19 -8.14
CA SER A 153 -12.26 2.27 -7.49
C SER A 153 -10.82 2.48 -7.96
N ASN A 154 -10.60 2.80 -9.25
CA ASN A 154 -9.27 3.10 -9.77
C ASN A 154 -8.70 4.42 -9.25
N HIS A 155 -9.54 5.43 -9.04
CA HIS A 155 -9.10 6.70 -8.47
C HIS A 155 -8.61 6.53 -7.02
N PHE A 156 -9.33 5.75 -6.20
CA PHE A 156 -8.92 5.46 -4.82
C PHE A 156 -7.71 4.51 -4.69
N LYS A 157 -7.11 4.04 -5.80
CA LYS A 157 -5.88 3.22 -5.75
C LYS A 157 -4.61 4.05 -5.59
N SER A 158 -4.61 5.33 -5.96
CA SER A 158 -3.39 6.15 -5.96
C SER A 158 -3.19 6.82 -4.61
N GLY A 159 -2.11 6.43 -3.91
CA GLY A 159 -1.59 7.16 -2.76
C GLY A 159 -0.45 8.10 -3.14
N SER A 160 -0.10 9.02 -2.24
CA SER A 160 1.04 9.91 -2.41
C SER A 160 2.36 9.14 -2.43
N ASN A 161 3.33 9.68 -3.17
CA ASN A 161 4.70 9.19 -3.21
C ASN A 161 5.65 10.10 -2.41
N LEU A 162 6.89 9.64 -2.23
CA LEU A 162 7.89 10.36 -1.46
C LEU A 162 8.26 11.71 -2.10
N ALA A 163 8.19 11.84 -3.43
CA ALA A 163 8.45 13.10 -4.11
C ALA A 163 7.43 14.19 -3.76
N GLU A 164 6.20 13.84 -3.41
CA GLU A 164 5.18 14.81 -2.94
C GLU A 164 5.44 15.28 -1.50
N VAL A 165 6.17 14.49 -0.70
CA VAL A 165 6.36 14.73 0.74
C VAL A 165 7.74 15.29 1.06
N ALA A 166 8.77 14.92 0.30
CA ALA A 166 10.16 15.29 0.55
C ALA A 166 10.88 15.72 -0.72
N ASP A 167 11.77 16.70 -0.58
CA ASP A 167 12.83 16.95 -1.55
C ASP A 167 13.98 16.00 -1.24
N ILE A 168 14.39 15.23 -2.25
CA ILE A 168 15.40 14.17 -2.11
C ILE A 168 16.67 14.65 -2.78
N GLU A 169 17.75 14.72 -2.01
CA GLU A 169 19.05 15.19 -2.48
C GLU A 169 20.12 14.12 -2.26
N PRO A 170 20.83 13.68 -3.33
CA PRO A 170 22.00 12.84 -3.16
C PRO A 170 23.11 13.61 -2.45
N VAL A 171 23.71 13.01 -1.42
CA VAL A 171 24.80 13.63 -0.66
C VAL A 171 25.90 12.61 -0.37
N PRO A 172 27.18 13.05 -0.31
CA PRO A 172 28.27 12.14 -0.01
C PRO A 172 28.16 11.60 1.42
N ILE A 173 28.57 10.34 1.57
CA ILE A 173 28.84 9.74 2.87
C ILE A 173 30.18 10.30 3.37
N ARG A 174 30.22 10.71 4.63
CA ARG A 174 31.44 11.25 5.26
C ARG A 174 31.82 10.37 6.43
N LEU A 175 33.12 10.11 6.57
CA LEU A 175 33.70 9.44 7.72
C LEU A 175 34.43 10.47 8.57
N GLU A 176 34.11 10.52 9.86
CA GLU A 176 34.84 11.31 10.85
C GLU A 176 35.34 10.35 11.93
N GLY A 177 36.57 9.85 11.73
CA GLY A 177 37.10 8.74 12.53
C GLY A 177 36.21 7.49 12.39
N PRO A 178 35.68 6.93 13.49
CA PRO A 178 34.77 5.79 13.43
C PRO A 178 33.33 6.17 13.06
N ASP A 179 32.97 7.45 13.01
CA ASP A 179 31.59 7.89 12.81
C ASP A 179 31.24 8.07 11.33
N VAL A 180 30.09 7.53 10.93
CA VAL A 180 29.53 7.59 9.58
C VAL A 180 28.43 8.64 9.52
N TYR A 181 28.50 9.55 8.55
CA TYR A 181 27.52 10.61 8.31
C TYR A 181 26.99 10.55 6.88
N VAL A 182 25.74 10.97 6.69
CA VAL A 182 25.15 11.26 5.38
C VAL A 182 24.85 12.75 5.36
N GLY A 183 25.66 13.52 4.62
CA GLY A 183 25.65 14.99 4.74
C GLY A 183 25.88 15.44 6.20
N PRO A 184 24.97 16.24 6.79
CA PRO A 184 25.07 16.65 8.19
C PRO A 184 24.52 15.62 9.19
N VAL A 185 23.84 14.57 8.73
CA VAL A 185 23.14 13.63 9.62
C VAL A 185 24.07 12.51 10.07
N TYR A 186 24.35 12.45 11.37
CA TYR A 186 25.09 11.34 11.99
C TYR A 186 24.32 10.03 11.84
N ILE A 187 24.86 9.00 11.22
CA ILE A 187 24.19 7.71 11.06
C ILE A 187 24.51 6.77 12.22
N MET A 188 25.75 6.29 12.27
CA MET A 188 26.22 5.31 13.25
C MET A 188 27.73 5.34 13.42
N ASN A 189 28.21 4.71 14.48
CA ASN A 189 29.62 4.44 14.71
C ASN A 189 29.99 3.06 14.17
N VAL A 190 31.07 2.97 13.39
CA VAL A 190 31.59 1.73 12.81
C VAL A 190 33.06 1.61 13.19
N GLY A 191 33.36 0.72 14.14
CA GLY A 191 34.71 0.57 14.71
C GLY A 191 35.72 -0.11 13.79
N LEU A 192 35.29 -1.07 12.96
CA LEU A 192 36.17 -1.80 12.04
C LEU A 192 36.46 -0.99 10.77
N GLU A 193 37.74 -0.84 10.43
CA GLU A 193 38.18 -0.12 9.23
C GLU A 193 37.69 -0.80 7.94
N ASP A 194 37.74 -2.13 7.87
CA ASP A 194 37.24 -2.89 6.71
C ASP A 194 35.75 -2.60 6.44
N SER A 195 34.92 -2.57 7.49
CA SER A 195 33.50 -2.20 7.39
C SER A 195 33.31 -0.76 6.92
N ARG A 196 34.14 0.19 7.40
CA ARG A 196 34.09 1.59 6.94
C ARG A 196 34.42 1.69 5.45
N GLN A 197 35.42 0.97 4.97
CA GLN A 197 35.80 0.94 3.56
C GLN A 197 34.69 0.35 2.68
N LYS A 198 34.07 -0.76 3.12
CA LYS A 198 32.91 -1.35 2.43
C LYS A 198 31.73 -0.37 2.37
N ILE A 199 31.44 0.36 3.44
CA ILE A 199 30.40 1.41 3.46
C ILE A 199 30.73 2.52 2.46
N MET A 200 31.99 2.97 2.38
CA MET A 200 32.37 3.99 1.40
C MET A 200 32.32 3.49 -0.04
N GLN A 201 32.56 2.20 -0.26
CA GLN A 201 32.59 1.59 -1.59
C GLN A 201 31.18 1.24 -2.13
N HIS A 202 30.25 0.86 -1.25
CA HIS A 202 28.90 0.38 -1.60
C HIS A 202 27.77 1.29 -1.13
N GLY A 203 28.10 2.30 -0.32
CA GLY A 203 27.14 3.23 0.25
C GLY A 203 26.70 4.31 -0.72
N GLN A 204 25.39 4.60 -0.67
CA GLN A 204 24.79 5.79 -1.27
C GLN A 204 24.10 6.59 -0.16
N GLY A 205 24.29 7.91 -0.17
CA GLY A 205 23.76 8.83 0.82
C GLY A 205 22.68 9.73 0.22
N PHE A 206 21.54 9.86 0.91
CA PHE A 206 20.48 10.78 0.51
C PHE A 206 19.95 11.57 1.70
N LEU A 207 19.57 12.83 1.47
CA LEU A 207 18.78 13.62 2.41
C LEU A 207 17.34 13.71 1.92
N LEU A 208 16.40 13.38 2.81
CA LEU A 208 14.97 13.55 2.58
C LEU A 208 14.52 14.75 3.40
N LYS A 209 14.43 15.91 2.75
CA LYS A 209 14.04 17.18 3.36
C LYS A 209 12.50 17.31 3.31
N PRO A 210 11.79 17.38 4.45
CA PRO A 210 10.34 17.46 4.43
C PRO A 210 9.85 18.78 3.82
N LYS A 211 8.89 18.71 2.89
CA LYS A 211 8.34 19.89 2.21
C LYS A 211 7.46 20.78 3.09
N ASN A 212 6.86 20.19 4.13
CA ASN A 212 5.97 20.90 5.06
C ASN A 212 5.91 20.20 6.43
N ARG A 213 5.12 20.76 7.38
CA ARG A 213 4.99 20.22 8.74
C ARG A 213 4.38 18.83 8.79
N ASN A 214 3.42 18.53 7.91
CA ASN A 214 2.80 17.19 7.84
C ASN A 214 3.82 16.17 7.32
N ALA A 215 4.58 16.54 6.30
CA ALA A 215 5.68 15.76 5.77
C ALA A 215 6.74 15.46 6.82
N ARG A 216 7.11 16.46 7.64
CA ARG A 216 8.07 16.28 8.75
C ARG A 216 7.62 15.18 9.70
N VAL A 217 6.35 15.20 10.12
CA VAL A 217 5.83 14.18 11.04
C VAL A 217 5.72 12.82 10.34
N THR A 218 5.33 12.79 9.06
CA THR A 218 5.24 11.56 8.27
C THR A 218 6.61 10.89 8.11
N LEU A 219 7.67 11.63 7.78
CA LEU A 219 9.05 11.12 7.68
C LEU A 219 9.64 10.71 9.03
N SER A 220 9.20 11.33 10.13
CA SER A 220 9.64 10.93 11.48
C SER A 220 9.22 9.49 11.83
N HIS A 221 8.15 8.99 11.20
CA HIS A 221 7.61 7.65 11.42
C HIS A 221 8.63 6.56 11.04
N VAL A 222 9.04 5.76 12.01
CA VAL A 222 10.05 4.70 11.81
C VAL A 222 9.61 3.69 10.76
N GLY A 223 8.33 3.32 10.73
CA GLY A 223 7.78 2.41 9.72
C GLY A 223 7.88 2.94 8.28
N GLN A 224 7.74 4.26 8.06
CA GLN A 224 7.91 4.84 6.72
C GLN A 224 9.38 4.74 6.29
N ARG A 225 10.29 5.06 7.21
CA ARG A 225 11.74 4.97 6.99
C ARG A 225 12.19 3.54 6.70
N GLN A 226 11.62 2.56 7.41
CA GLN A 226 11.87 1.15 7.15
C GLN A 226 11.37 0.72 5.77
N ALA A 227 10.14 1.12 5.40
CA ALA A 227 9.58 0.82 4.09
C ALA A 227 10.41 1.40 2.93
N ILE A 228 10.94 2.63 3.10
CA ILE A 228 11.86 3.24 2.13
C ILE A 228 13.10 2.35 1.93
N MET A 229 13.76 1.92 3.01
CA MET A 229 14.93 1.05 2.92
C MET A 229 14.60 -0.31 2.30
N HIS A 230 13.46 -0.91 2.67
CA HIS A 230 13.02 -2.20 2.12
C HIS A 230 12.76 -2.13 0.62
N ASP A 231 11.99 -1.14 0.14
CA ASP A 231 11.64 -1.02 -1.27
C ASP A 231 12.88 -0.84 -2.14
N ILE A 232 13.80 0.03 -1.73
CA ILE A 232 15.05 0.26 -2.45
C ILE A 232 15.93 -0.99 -2.44
N SER A 233 16.04 -1.67 -1.29
CA SER A 233 16.79 -2.93 -1.18
C SER A 233 16.21 -4.02 -2.07
N THR A 234 14.89 -4.08 -2.21
CA THR A 234 14.21 -5.06 -3.07
C THR A 234 14.46 -4.77 -4.54
N LEU A 235 14.55 -3.49 -4.93
CA LEU A 235 14.76 -3.07 -6.31
C LEU A 235 16.22 -3.23 -6.78
N PHE A 236 17.19 -2.91 -5.91
CA PHE A 236 18.60 -2.80 -6.29
C PHE A 236 19.52 -3.84 -5.63
N GLY A 237 18.95 -4.70 -4.77
CA GLY A 237 19.67 -5.68 -3.96
C GLY A 237 20.38 -5.02 -2.78
N ALA A 238 20.20 -5.54 -1.56
CA ALA A 238 20.96 -5.08 -0.41
C ALA A 238 22.40 -5.64 -0.43
N TYR A 239 23.39 -4.77 -0.20
CA TYR A 239 24.77 -5.18 0.11
C TYR A 239 24.88 -5.42 1.61
N ARG A 240 24.39 -6.58 2.06
CA ARG A 240 24.39 -7.05 3.45
C ARG A 240 24.20 -8.56 3.48
N ASP A 241 24.71 -9.21 4.53
CA ASP A 241 24.41 -10.61 4.81
C ASP A 241 24.09 -10.83 6.30
N GLU A 242 23.59 -12.02 6.62
CA GLU A 242 23.47 -12.50 8.00
C GLU A 242 24.87 -12.63 8.62
N GLY A 243 25.09 -12.02 9.79
CA GLY A 243 26.40 -12.00 10.45
C GLY A 243 27.24 -10.73 10.23
N GLU A 244 26.79 -9.80 9.38
CA GLU A 244 27.45 -8.50 9.16
C GLU A 244 26.64 -7.32 9.74
N PRO A 245 26.61 -7.12 11.06
CA PRO A 245 25.80 -6.08 11.70
C PRO A 245 26.30 -4.65 11.39
N SER A 246 27.57 -4.52 11.00
CA SER A 246 28.20 -3.25 10.64
C SER A 246 27.72 -2.70 9.29
N LEU A 247 27.29 -3.58 8.38
CA LEU A 247 26.83 -3.24 7.03
C LEU A 247 25.30 -3.10 6.97
N ARG A 248 24.75 -2.32 7.90
CA ARG A 248 23.30 -2.09 7.98
C ARG A 248 22.90 -0.77 7.33
N GLN A 249 21.88 -0.81 6.49
CA GLN A 249 21.22 0.40 5.98
C GLN A 249 20.49 1.14 7.11
N MET A 250 20.51 2.47 7.08
CA MET A 250 19.90 3.26 8.14
C MET A 250 19.26 4.52 7.59
N ALA A 251 18.07 4.83 8.12
CA ALA A 251 17.36 6.07 7.87
C ALA A 251 17.20 6.80 9.21
N LYS A 252 18.01 7.82 9.45
CA LYS A 252 18.02 8.54 10.73
C LYS A 252 17.45 9.93 10.59
N LEU A 253 16.65 10.33 11.57
CA LEU A 253 16.05 11.65 11.64
C LEU A 253 17.02 12.61 12.31
N ASP A 254 17.29 13.74 11.66
CA ASP A 254 17.82 14.91 12.32
C ASP A 254 16.71 15.59 13.12
N MET A 255 16.90 15.72 14.43
CA MET A 255 15.86 16.16 15.36
C MET A 255 15.51 17.64 15.18
N ASP A 256 16.47 18.45 14.74
CA ASP A 256 16.31 19.90 14.62
C ASP A 256 15.61 20.29 13.32
N SER A 257 16.11 19.79 12.18
CA SER A 257 15.51 20.12 10.87
C SER A 257 14.31 19.24 10.50
N GLY A 258 14.24 18.02 11.05
CA GLY A 258 13.32 16.98 10.62
C GLY A 258 13.70 16.32 9.29
N THR A 259 14.91 16.58 8.79
CA THR A 259 15.48 15.92 7.62
C THR A 259 15.86 14.49 7.96
N VAL A 260 15.62 13.55 7.06
CA VAL A 260 16.09 12.17 7.23
C VAL A 260 17.35 11.95 6.41
N GLY A 261 18.44 11.57 7.08
CA GLY A 261 19.65 11.06 6.44
C GLY A 261 19.49 9.57 6.17
N LEU A 262 19.59 9.19 4.91
CA LEU A 262 19.40 7.84 4.42
C LEU A 262 20.74 7.28 3.91
N LEU A 263 21.24 6.25 4.59
CA LEU A 263 22.38 5.43 4.18
C LEU A 263 21.85 4.12 3.58
N LEU A 264 22.08 3.93 2.28
CA LEU A 264 21.75 2.72 1.55
C LEU A 264 23.03 1.99 1.16
N LEU A 265 23.03 0.67 1.33
CA LEU A 265 24.12 -0.22 0.93
C LEU A 265 23.54 -1.17 -0.11
N LEU A 266 23.86 -0.95 -1.38
CA LEU A 266 23.21 -1.60 -2.52
C LEU A 266 24.22 -2.34 -3.40
N GLN A 267 23.74 -3.40 -4.05
CA GLN A 267 24.54 -4.13 -5.04
C GLN A 267 24.69 -3.31 -6.34
N GLU A 268 23.59 -2.73 -6.82
CA GLU A 268 23.59 -1.75 -7.92
C GLU A 268 24.03 -0.36 -7.42
N LYS A 269 24.97 0.27 -8.13
CA LYS A 269 25.64 1.51 -7.69
C LYS A 269 25.17 2.77 -8.41
N ASP A 270 24.22 2.64 -9.32
CA ASP A 270 23.66 3.77 -10.07
C ASP A 270 22.79 4.69 -9.19
N GLU A 271 23.41 5.73 -8.64
CA GLU A 271 22.76 6.71 -7.76
C GLU A 271 21.58 7.44 -8.44
N ALA A 272 21.66 7.69 -9.74
CA ALA A 272 20.59 8.36 -10.49
C ALA A 272 19.34 7.48 -10.60
N LYS A 273 19.53 6.16 -10.81
CA LYS A 273 18.43 5.18 -10.74
C LYS A 273 17.85 5.09 -9.34
N THR A 274 18.69 5.04 -8.30
CA THR A 274 18.23 5.00 -6.90
C THR A 274 17.41 6.25 -6.56
N LEU A 275 17.86 7.44 -6.96
CA LEU A 275 17.11 8.69 -6.77
C LEU A 275 15.74 8.65 -7.46
N THR A 276 15.70 8.17 -8.70
CA THR A 276 14.45 8.02 -9.46
C THR A 276 13.48 7.05 -8.77
N ALA A 277 13.99 5.95 -8.23
CA ALA A 277 13.18 5.00 -7.47
C ALA A 277 12.69 5.57 -6.14
N LEU A 278 13.56 6.28 -5.39
CA LEU A 278 13.20 6.95 -4.14
C LEU A 278 11.99 7.88 -4.32
N HIS A 279 11.96 8.67 -5.40
CA HIS A 279 10.83 9.54 -5.71
C HIS A 279 9.49 8.81 -5.87
N ARG A 280 9.51 7.53 -6.28
CA ARG A 280 8.30 6.73 -6.55
C ARG A 280 7.85 5.89 -5.35
N ILE A 281 8.60 5.87 -4.26
CA ILE A 281 8.22 5.11 -3.06
C ILE A 281 6.91 5.67 -2.50
N PRO A 282 5.90 4.83 -2.24
CA PRO A 282 4.64 5.28 -1.66
C PRO A 282 4.81 5.68 -0.20
N VAL A 283 4.00 6.64 0.21
CA VAL A 283 3.84 7.02 1.60
C VAL A 283 2.78 6.10 2.20
N LEU A 284 3.12 5.43 3.31
CA LEU A 284 2.22 4.50 3.98
C LEU A 284 1.07 5.26 4.63
N GLU A 285 -0.17 4.87 4.36
CA GLU A 285 -1.37 5.48 4.95
C GLU A 285 -1.32 5.51 6.48
N SER A 286 -0.80 4.44 7.09
CA SER A 286 -0.60 4.32 8.54
C SER A 286 0.48 5.26 9.10
N ALA A 287 1.39 5.75 8.26
CA ALA A 287 2.43 6.70 8.62
C ALA A 287 2.03 8.17 8.35
N VAL A 288 1.05 8.41 7.47
CA VAL A 288 0.55 9.76 7.19
C VAL A 288 0.01 10.37 8.48
N ARG A 289 0.45 11.60 8.77
CA ARG A 289 -0.04 12.41 9.87
C ARG A 289 -0.32 13.82 9.35
N MET A 290 -1.47 14.38 9.73
CA MET A 290 -1.88 15.72 9.32
C MET A 290 -2.01 16.66 10.53
N PRO A 291 -0.91 17.01 11.23
CA PRO A 291 -0.92 17.99 12.32
C PRO A 291 -1.58 19.33 11.96
N SER A 292 -1.58 19.73 10.69
CA SER A 292 -2.26 20.93 10.21
C SER A 292 -3.78 20.92 10.43
N GLU A 293 -4.41 19.76 10.50
CA GLU A 293 -5.86 19.61 10.74
C GLU A 293 -6.23 19.76 12.22
N ALA A 294 -5.24 19.70 13.13
CA ALA A 294 -5.50 19.93 14.54
C ALA A 294 -5.84 21.41 14.75
N GLY A 295 -7.00 21.71 15.36
CA GLY A 295 -7.47 23.08 15.59
C GLY A 295 -6.49 23.98 16.37
N VAL A 296 -5.61 23.39 17.18
CA VAL A 296 -4.51 24.10 17.87
C VAL A 296 -3.41 24.60 16.91
N ASN A 297 -3.29 23.98 15.74
CA ASN A 297 -2.32 24.31 14.69
C ASN A 297 -2.96 25.04 13.51
N ALA A 298 -4.29 25.14 13.46
CA ALA A 298 -4.98 25.99 12.50
C ALA A 298 -4.56 27.44 12.76
N ARG A 299 -3.93 28.07 11.77
CA ARG A 299 -3.67 29.51 11.84
C ARG A 299 -5.00 30.21 12.06
N LYS A 300 -5.17 30.85 13.23
CA LYS A 300 -6.24 31.84 13.41
C LYS A 300 -6.02 32.94 12.37
N GLY A 301 -6.95 33.06 11.43
CA GLY A 301 -7.06 34.21 10.52
C GLY A 301 -6.56 33.97 9.10
N SER A 302 -7.52 33.70 8.21
CA SER A 302 -7.64 34.37 6.91
C SER A 302 -9.02 35.00 6.85
#